data_AF-A0A7T1HUL2-F1
#
_entry.id   AF-A0A7T1HUL2-F1
#
_cell.length_a   1.000
_cell.length_b   1.000
_cell.length_c   1.000
_cell.angle_alpha   90.00
_cell.angle_beta   90.00
_cell.angle_gamma   90.00
#
_symmetry.space_group_name_H-M   'P 1'
#
loop_
_entity.id
_entity.type
_entity.pdbx_description
1 polymer ?
#
loop_
_entity_poly.entity_id
_entity_poly.type
_entity_poly.pdbx_seq_one_letter_code
_entity_poly.pdbx_strand_id
1 'polypeptide(L)'
;MTVSYIAAADRSAAATLPVVETFHSLQGEGLHAGRSAFFIRLAGCSVGCPWCDTKPSWELEVHPRRSLSDLAAQVAAAAAAGAAFAVVTGGEPLEHDLGPLCAALDPAATGLPLHLETSGAAPLQLSGRFAWISLSPKRHRPPSRELLAACDELKVVVTAEA
;
A
#
# COMPACT_ATOMS: atom_id res chain seq x y z
N MET A 1 35.23 -0.29 27.81
CA MET A 1 34.23 0.51 27.08
C MET A 1 34.53 0.34 25.61
N THR A 2 33.86 -0.60 24.96
CA THR A 2 34.09 -0.92 23.55
C THR A 2 32.80 -0.59 22.82
N VAL A 3 32.80 0.50 22.06
CA VAL A 3 31.67 0.89 21.21
C VAL A 3 31.80 0.08 19.93
N SER A 4 31.06 -1.02 19.84
CA SER A 4 30.93 -1.79 18.60
C SER A 4 30.07 -0.99 17.63
N TYR A 5 30.74 -0.37 16.64
CA TYR A 5 30.11 0.17 15.45
C TYR A 5 29.44 -0.99 14.70
N ILE A 6 28.11 -1.04 14.70
CA ILE A 6 27.37 -1.95 13.82
C ILE A 6 27.52 -1.36 12.42
N ALA A 7 28.27 -2.06 11.57
CA ALA A 7 28.47 -1.72 10.18
C ALA A 7 27.11 -1.49 9.50
N ALA A 8 26.96 -0.37 8.80
CA ALA A 8 25.83 -0.11 7.93
C ALA A 8 25.73 -1.25 6.92
N ALA A 9 24.67 -2.05 7.02
CA ALA A 9 24.39 -3.10 6.06
C ALA A 9 24.30 -2.49 4.65
N ASP A 10 24.99 -3.13 3.73
CA ASP A 10 25.02 -2.89 2.29
C ASP A 10 23.63 -2.57 1.72
N ARG A 11 23.48 -1.37 1.13
CA ARG A 11 22.23 -0.84 0.55
C ARG A 11 22.01 -1.27 -0.91
N SER A 12 22.64 -2.36 -1.36
CA SER A 12 22.61 -2.78 -2.78
C SER A 12 21.95 -4.14 -3.06
N ALA A 13 21.12 -4.68 -2.17
CA ALA A 13 20.12 -5.65 -2.59
C ALA A 13 18.96 -4.90 -3.25
N ALA A 14 18.66 -5.16 -4.53
CA ALA A 14 17.50 -4.58 -5.19
C ALA A 14 16.24 -4.92 -4.37
N ALA A 15 15.68 -3.93 -3.68
CA ALA A 15 14.52 -4.15 -2.82
C ALA A 15 13.35 -4.70 -3.65
N THR A 16 12.65 -5.67 -3.08
CA THR A 16 11.48 -6.31 -3.71
C THR A 16 10.33 -6.38 -2.75
N LEU A 17 9.10 -6.38 -3.26
CA LEU A 17 7.87 -6.62 -2.50
C LEU A 17 7.06 -7.74 -3.14
N PRO A 18 6.30 -8.52 -2.35
CA PRO A 18 5.39 -9.53 -2.89
C PRO A 18 4.14 -8.84 -3.45
N VAL A 19 3.89 -9.02 -4.75
CA VAL A 19 2.84 -8.31 -5.48
C VAL A 19 1.89 -9.34 -6.08
N VAL A 20 0.61 -9.21 -5.74
CA VAL A 20 -0.47 -10.03 -6.30
C VAL A 20 -0.66 -9.66 -7.76
N GLU A 21 -0.82 -8.36 -8.02
CA GLU A 21 -1.08 -7.83 -9.36
C GLU A 21 -0.76 -6.34 -9.42
N THR A 22 -0.51 -5.87 -10.65
CA THR A 22 -0.53 -4.45 -11.01
C THR A 22 -1.45 -4.25 -12.20
N PHE A 23 -2.24 -3.18 -12.21
CA PHE A 23 -3.17 -2.91 -13.30
C PHE A 23 -3.57 -1.44 -13.36
N HIS A 24 -3.90 -0.96 -14.56
CA HIS A 24 -4.42 0.39 -14.80
C HIS A 24 -5.94 0.29 -15.03
N SER A 25 -6.73 0.96 -14.19
CA SER A 25 -8.19 0.97 -14.29
C SER A 25 -8.76 2.28 -13.73
N LEU A 26 -10.06 2.32 -13.42
CA LEU A 26 -10.70 3.38 -12.65
C LEU A 26 -10.78 2.97 -11.18
N GLN A 27 -10.56 3.92 -10.26
CA GLN A 27 -10.89 3.73 -8.84
C GLN A 27 -12.39 3.49 -8.71
N GLY A 28 -12.77 2.41 -8.05
CA GLY A 28 -14.17 1.99 -7.88
C GLY A 28 -14.85 2.59 -6.65
N GLU A 29 -14.07 3.10 -5.69
CA GLU A 29 -14.56 3.42 -4.35
C GLU A 29 -14.14 4.80 -3.84
N GLY A 30 -14.87 5.28 -2.84
CA GLY A 30 -14.54 6.50 -2.10
C GLY A 30 -14.65 7.78 -2.93
N LEU A 31 -14.03 8.84 -2.41
CA LEU A 31 -14.04 10.18 -3.02
C LEU A 31 -13.44 10.20 -4.44
N HIS A 32 -12.53 9.26 -4.72
CA HIS A 32 -11.83 9.18 -5.99
C HIS A 32 -12.49 8.24 -7.01
N ALA A 33 -13.69 7.71 -6.72
CA ALA A 33 -14.41 6.83 -7.62
C ALA A 33 -14.57 7.44 -9.03
N GLY A 34 -14.37 6.61 -10.06
CA GLY A 34 -14.42 6.97 -11.48
C GLY A 34 -13.14 7.62 -12.03
N ARG A 35 -12.12 7.90 -11.21
CA ARG A 35 -10.86 8.49 -11.67
C ARG A 35 -9.87 7.41 -12.12
N SER A 36 -9.13 7.68 -13.20
CA SER A 36 -8.09 6.78 -13.70
C SER A 36 -6.96 6.61 -12.69
N ALA A 37 -6.61 5.37 -12.39
CA ALA A 37 -5.64 5.00 -11.36
C ALA A 37 -4.82 3.77 -11.76
N PHE A 38 -3.55 3.74 -11.33
CA PHE A 38 -2.71 2.56 -11.43
C PHE A 38 -2.63 1.87 -10.07
N PHE A 39 -2.97 0.59 -10.00
CA PHE A 39 -3.01 -0.17 -8.76
C PHE A 39 -1.77 -1.04 -8.60
N ILE A 40 -1.24 -1.05 -7.39
CA ILE A 40 -0.24 -1.98 -6.91
C ILE A 40 -0.85 -2.74 -5.74
N ARG A 41 -1.27 -3.98 -5.97
CA ARG A 41 -1.86 -4.84 -4.94
C ARG A 41 -0.77 -5.70 -4.33
N LEU A 42 -0.38 -5.40 -3.09
CA LEU A 42 0.57 -6.19 -2.34
C LEU A 42 -0.08 -7.47 -1.80
N ALA A 43 0.76 -8.46 -1.50
CA ALA A 43 0.34 -9.68 -0.79
C ALA A 43 0.63 -9.56 0.71
N GLY A 44 0.00 -10.40 1.52
CA GLY A 44 0.15 -10.45 2.98
C GLY A 44 -0.96 -9.69 3.70
N CYS A 45 -1.76 -10.39 4.49
CA CYS A 45 -2.75 -9.75 5.36
C CYS A 45 -3.05 -10.61 6.58
N SER A 46 -2.65 -10.15 7.75
CA SER A 46 -2.94 -10.77 9.04
C SER A 46 -4.24 -10.26 9.68
N VAL A 47 -4.90 -9.24 9.11
CA VAL A 47 -6.09 -8.59 9.69
C VAL A 47 -7.27 -9.56 9.84
N GLY A 48 -7.40 -10.53 8.93
CA GLY A 48 -8.30 -11.67 9.11
C GLY A 48 -9.79 -11.34 9.00
N CYS A 49 -10.20 -10.50 8.04
CA CYS A 49 -11.62 -10.15 7.86
C CYS A 49 -12.42 -11.33 7.31
N PRO A 50 -13.52 -11.79 7.96
CA PRO A 50 -14.25 -12.97 7.49
C PRO A 50 -14.97 -12.75 6.15
N TRP A 51 -15.39 -11.51 5.90
CA TRP A 51 -16.06 -11.04 4.68
C TRP A 51 -15.11 -10.45 3.63
N CYS A 52 -13.80 -10.73 3.70
CA CYS A 52 -12.85 -10.25 2.69
C CYS A 52 -13.16 -10.89 1.32
N ASP A 53 -13.32 -10.05 0.30
CA ASP A 53 -13.51 -10.42 -1.10
C ASP A 53 -12.19 -10.79 -1.80
N THR A 54 -11.05 -10.41 -1.22
CA THR A 54 -9.70 -10.55 -1.75
C THR A 54 -8.83 -11.49 -0.90
N LYS A 55 -9.42 -12.54 -0.33
CA LYS A 55 -8.68 -13.59 0.41
C LYS A 55 -7.43 -14.15 -0.31
N PRO A 56 -7.39 -14.29 -1.64
CA PRO A 56 -6.17 -14.71 -2.34
C PRO A 56 -4.95 -13.81 -2.10
N SER A 57 -5.11 -12.57 -1.64
CA SER A 57 -3.99 -11.67 -1.33
C SER A 57 -3.38 -11.88 0.06
N TRP A 58 -3.89 -12.81 0.89
CA TRP A 58 -3.44 -12.95 2.28
C TRP A 58 -2.12 -13.70 2.42
N GLU A 59 -1.85 -14.65 1.53
CA GLU A 59 -0.66 -15.50 1.59
C GLU A 59 0.53 -14.81 0.91
N LEU A 60 1.66 -14.69 1.60
CA LEU A 60 2.84 -14.01 1.04
C LEU A 60 3.58 -14.84 -0.01
N GLU A 61 3.77 -16.14 0.25
CA GLU A 61 4.74 -16.97 -0.49
C GLU A 61 4.25 -17.42 -1.86
N VAL A 62 2.94 -17.34 -2.11
CA VAL A 62 2.34 -17.76 -3.39
C VAL A 62 2.46 -16.70 -4.49
N HIS A 63 2.87 -15.47 -4.14
CA HIS A 63 2.93 -14.35 -5.08
C HIS A 63 4.37 -13.97 -5.44
N PRO A 64 4.62 -13.56 -6.71
CA PRO A 64 5.95 -13.19 -7.16
C PRO A 64 6.44 -11.93 -6.43
N ARG A 65 7.74 -11.91 -6.15
CA ARG A 65 8.42 -10.70 -5.69
C ARG A 65 8.77 -9.82 -6.88
N ARG A 66 8.39 -8.55 -6.83
CA ARG A 66 8.66 -7.55 -7.88
C ARG A 66 9.65 -6.52 -7.34
N SER A 67 10.60 -6.10 -8.16
CA SER A 67 11.57 -5.06 -7.77
C SER A 67 10.90 -3.70 -7.72
N LEU A 68 11.36 -2.83 -6.81
CA LEU A 68 10.86 -1.47 -6.73
C LEU A 68 11.11 -0.67 -8.01
N SER A 69 12.20 -0.96 -8.73
CA SER A 69 12.52 -0.33 -10.02
C SER A 69 11.53 -0.70 -11.12
N ASP A 70 11.08 -1.96 -11.17
CA ASP A 70 10.07 -2.43 -12.13
C ASP A 70 8.71 -1.79 -11.83
N LEU A 71 8.34 -1.70 -10.55
CA LEU A 71 7.11 -1.00 -10.13
C LEU A 71 7.17 0.49 -10.51
N ALA A 72 8.31 1.16 -10.30
CA ALA A 72 8.49 2.56 -10.69
C ALA A 72 8.33 2.77 -12.20
N ALA A 73 8.90 1.89 -13.02
CA ALA A 73 8.76 1.93 -14.47
C ALA A 73 7.30 1.76 -14.91
N GLN A 74 6.56 0.86 -14.27
CA GLN A 74 5.13 0.67 -14.56
C GLN A 74 4.28 1.88 -14.14
N VAL A 75 4.55 2.49 -12.99
CA VAL A 75 3.87 3.71 -12.54
C VAL A 75 4.12 4.86 -13.52
N ALA A 76 5.37 5.06 -13.97
CA ALA A 76 5.69 6.07 -14.96
C ALA A 76 5.01 5.81 -16.32
N ALA A 77 4.92 4.54 -16.74
CA ALA A 77 4.19 4.16 -17.95
C ALA A 77 2.68 4.44 -17.82
N ALA A 78 2.08 4.15 -16.66
CA ALA A 78 0.68 4.45 -16.40
C ALA A 78 0.42 5.96 -16.36
N ALA A 79 1.38 6.75 -15.85
CA ALA A 79 1.33 8.21 -15.91
C ALA A 79 1.25 8.71 -17.35
N ALA A 80 2.13 8.19 -18.22
CA ALA A 80 2.12 8.51 -19.64
C ALA A 80 0.81 8.04 -20.35
N ALA A 81 0.17 6.99 -19.84
CA ALA A 81 -1.13 6.50 -20.29
C ALA A 81 -2.34 7.24 -19.66
N GLY A 82 -2.11 8.29 -18.87
CA GLY A 82 -3.17 9.16 -18.34
C GLY A 82 -3.75 8.72 -16.99
N ALA A 83 -3.08 7.85 -16.23
CA ALA A 83 -3.41 7.67 -14.82
C ALA A 83 -3.31 8.99 -14.06
N ALA A 84 -4.22 9.23 -13.11
CA ALA A 84 -4.22 10.45 -12.30
C ALA A 84 -3.45 10.27 -10.98
N PHE A 85 -3.29 9.03 -10.51
CA PHE A 85 -2.58 8.66 -9.29
C PHE A 85 -2.26 7.15 -9.31
N ALA A 86 -1.34 6.73 -8.45
CA ALA A 86 -1.09 5.32 -8.17
C ALA A 86 -1.60 4.94 -6.78
N VAL A 87 -2.26 3.79 -6.66
CA VAL A 87 -2.86 3.28 -5.42
C VAL A 87 -2.05 2.08 -4.93
N VAL A 88 -1.45 2.19 -3.76
CA VAL A 88 -0.88 1.07 -3.01
C VAL A 88 -1.97 0.49 -2.12
N THR A 89 -2.30 -0.77 -2.35
CA THR A 89 -3.39 -1.50 -1.68
C THR A 89 -2.96 -2.96 -1.49
N GLY A 90 -3.89 -3.82 -1.13
CA GLY A 90 -3.72 -5.26 -1.27
C GLY A 90 -3.03 -5.92 -0.10
N GLY A 91 -3.58 -7.10 0.22
CA GLY A 91 -3.45 -7.61 1.57
C GLY A 91 -3.71 -6.47 2.56
N GLU A 92 -2.86 -6.32 3.55
CA GLU A 92 -2.69 -5.09 4.30
C GLU A 92 -1.34 -4.48 3.95
N PRO A 93 -1.28 -3.38 3.16
CA PRO A 93 -0.01 -2.86 2.66
C PRO A 93 0.93 -2.38 3.77
N LEU A 94 0.40 -1.94 4.92
CA LEU A 94 1.23 -1.50 6.06
C LEU A 94 1.84 -2.65 6.85
N GLU A 95 1.60 -3.92 6.49
CA GLU A 95 2.42 -5.05 6.97
C GLU A 95 3.84 -5.04 6.38
N HIS A 96 4.08 -4.20 5.37
CA HIS A 96 5.38 -3.95 4.77
C HIS A 96 5.92 -2.57 5.17
N ASP A 97 7.24 -2.41 5.18
CA ASP A 97 7.84 -1.08 5.17
C ASP A 97 7.72 -0.48 3.77
N LEU A 98 6.80 0.48 3.61
CA LEU A 98 6.53 1.17 2.35
C LEU A 98 7.43 2.38 2.13
N GLY A 99 8.34 2.71 3.06
CA GLY A 99 9.30 3.81 2.91
C GLY A 99 10.14 3.68 1.63
N PRO A 100 10.81 2.53 1.41
CA PRO A 100 11.54 2.27 0.17
C PRO A 100 10.67 2.31 -1.09
N LEU A 101 9.43 1.79 -1.01
CA LEU A 101 8.49 1.84 -2.14
C LEU A 101 8.12 3.28 -2.49
N CYS A 102 7.75 4.10 -1.51
CA CYS A 102 7.40 5.50 -1.73
C CYS A 102 8.57 6.29 -2.30
N ALA A 103 9.80 6.01 -1.85
CA ALA A 103 11.00 6.63 -2.40
C ALA A 103 11.26 6.22 -3.86
N ALA A 104 11.03 4.95 -4.20
CA ALA A 104 11.17 4.48 -5.58
C ALA A 104 10.06 5.01 -6.50
N LEU A 105 8.87 5.22 -5.96
CA LEU A 105 7.70 5.72 -6.67
C LEU A 105 7.51 7.25 -6.56
N ASP A 106 8.55 7.99 -6.15
CA ASP A 106 8.47 9.43 -5.90
C ASP A 106 7.71 10.15 -7.04
N PRO A 107 6.63 10.91 -6.73
CA PRO A 107 5.85 11.62 -7.75
C PRO A 107 6.68 12.56 -8.62
N ALA A 108 7.80 13.10 -8.12
CA ALA A 108 8.71 13.92 -8.91
C ALA A 108 9.43 13.13 -10.02
N ALA A 109 9.59 11.81 -9.83
CA ALA A 109 10.20 10.91 -10.80
C ALA A 109 9.16 10.19 -11.67
N THR A 110 8.05 9.73 -11.08
CA THR A 110 7.04 8.92 -11.77
C THR A 110 5.87 9.72 -12.35
N GLY A 111 5.68 10.96 -11.89
CA GLY A 111 4.61 11.86 -12.34
C GLY A 111 3.24 11.60 -11.69
N LEU A 112 3.11 10.63 -10.79
CA LEU A 112 1.84 10.30 -10.13
C LEU A 112 1.91 10.48 -8.61
N PRO A 113 0.94 11.18 -7.99
CA PRO A 113 0.79 11.14 -6.54
C PRO A 113 0.42 9.72 -6.09
N LEU A 114 0.87 9.35 -4.89
CA LEU A 114 0.62 8.03 -4.31
C LEU A 114 -0.54 8.09 -3.33
N HIS A 115 -1.47 7.15 -3.48
CA HIS A 115 -2.60 6.92 -2.59
C HIS A 115 -2.38 5.60 -1.83
N LEU A 116 -2.80 5.56 -0.58
CA LEU A 116 -2.78 4.36 0.26
C LEU A 116 -4.20 3.93 0.59
N GLU A 117 -4.48 2.64 0.43
CA GLU A 117 -5.68 2.00 0.99
C GLU A 117 -5.28 0.99 2.06
N THR A 118 -5.69 1.20 3.30
CA THR A 118 -5.28 0.37 4.45
C THR A 118 -6.44 0.16 5.42
N SER A 119 -6.43 -0.95 6.17
CA SER A 119 -7.30 -1.09 7.35
C SER A 119 -6.82 -0.24 8.54
N GLY A 120 -5.52 0.06 8.56
CA GLY A 120 -4.74 0.69 9.61
C GLY A 120 -4.76 -0.02 10.96
N ALA A 121 -5.15 -1.30 10.99
CA ALA A 121 -5.27 -2.12 12.19
C ALA A 121 -4.06 -1.99 13.12
N ALA A 122 -4.26 -1.69 14.40
CA ALA A 122 -3.17 -1.70 15.36
C ALA A 122 -2.54 -3.11 15.46
N PRO A 123 -1.20 -3.24 15.61
CA PRO A 123 -0.23 -2.19 15.93
C PRO A 123 0.46 -1.54 14.70
N LEU A 124 -0.13 -1.61 13.51
CA LEU A 124 0.48 -1.04 12.29
C LEU A 124 0.68 0.48 12.40
N GLN A 125 1.75 0.94 11.76
CA GLN A 125 2.19 2.34 11.71
C GLN A 125 2.32 2.79 10.28
N LEU A 126 2.27 4.10 10.05
CA LEU A 126 2.42 4.65 8.71
C LEU A 126 3.90 4.57 8.29
N SER A 127 4.19 3.76 7.27
CA SER A 127 5.48 3.74 6.61
C SER A 127 5.36 4.42 5.24
N GLY A 128 6.30 5.31 4.91
CA GLY A 128 6.28 6.06 3.65
C GLY A 128 5.46 7.36 3.69
N ARG A 129 5.21 7.93 2.50
CA ARG A 129 4.52 9.21 2.32
C ARG A 129 3.51 9.08 1.20
N PHE A 130 2.27 9.48 1.49
CA PHE A 130 1.15 9.41 0.56
C PHE A 130 0.49 10.77 0.45
N ALA A 131 -0.03 11.07 -0.73
CA ALA A 131 -0.83 12.26 -0.99
C ALA A 131 -2.30 12.07 -0.55
N TRP A 132 -2.71 10.82 -0.36
CA TRP A 132 -4.06 10.47 0.09
C TRP A 132 -4.04 9.13 0.85
N ILE A 133 -4.70 9.07 1.99
CA ILE A 133 -4.84 7.86 2.81
C ILE A 133 -6.33 7.58 3.03
N SER A 134 -6.81 6.52 2.37
CA SER A 134 -8.13 5.94 2.60
C SER A 134 -8.03 4.83 3.65
N LEU A 135 -8.63 5.07 4.81
CA LEU A 135 -8.69 4.12 5.91
C LEU A 135 -10.02 3.37 5.86
N SER A 136 -9.97 2.04 5.85
CA SER A 136 -11.15 1.16 6.02
C SER A 136 -11.06 0.39 7.34
N PRO A 137 -11.45 0.99 8.48
CA PRO A 137 -11.40 0.35 9.79
C PRO A 137 -12.14 -0.99 9.80
N LYS A 138 -11.58 -1.97 10.53
CA LYS A 138 -12.23 -3.26 10.78
C LYS A 138 -12.58 -3.35 12.26
N ARG A 139 -13.85 -3.60 12.59
CA ARG A 139 -14.35 -3.52 13.98
C ARG A 139 -13.53 -4.38 14.95
N HIS A 140 -13.12 -5.58 14.53
CA HIS A 140 -12.36 -6.53 15.34
C HIS A 140 -10.87 -6.19 15.48
N ARG A 141 -10.35 -5.28 14.66
CA ARG A 141 -8.98 -4.74 14.75
C ARG A 141 -8.99 -3.25 14.41
N PRO A 142 -9.32 -2.39 15.38
CA PRO A 142 -9.45 -0.96 15.14
C PRO A 142 -8.10 -0.34 14.74
N PRO A 143 -8.13 0.77 14.00
CA PRO A 143 -6.93 1.41 13.53
C PRO A 143 -6.12 2.09 14.65
N SER A 144 -4.82 2.26 14.43
CA SER A 144 -3.98 3.04 15.34
C SER A 144 -4.37 4.53 15.34
N ARG A 145 -4.12 5.23 16.46
CA ARG A 145 -4.40 6.68 16.56
C ARG A 145 -3.61 7.49 15.53
N GLU A 146 -2.39 7.06 15.23
CA GLU A 146 -1.53 7.66 14.23
C GLU A 146 -2.20 7.62 12.85
N LEU A 147 -2.67 6.46 12.43
CA LEU A 147 -3.32 6.28 11.13
C LEU A 147 -4.67 6.99 11.05
N LEU A 148 -5.42 7.05 12.14
CA LEU A 148 -6.63 7.86 12.22
C LEU A 148 -6.33 9.36 12.04
N ALA A 149 -5.23 9.86 12.61
CA ALA A 149 -4.84 11.27 12.51
C ALA A 149 -4.29 11.64 11.13
N ALA A 150 -3.67 10.69 10.43
CA ALA A 150 -3.13 10.87 9.08
C ALA A 150 -4.14 10.60 7.96
N CYS A 151 -5.34 10.12 8.30
CA CYS A 151 -6.36 9.70 7.36
C CYS A 151 -7.04 10.89 6.67
N ASP A 152 -7.14 10.84 5.34
CA ASP A 152 -7.90 11.80 4.54
C ASP A 152 -9.35 11.35 4.34
N GLU A 153 -9.59 10.04 4.25
CA GLU A 153 -10.91 9.45 4.04
C GLU A 153 -11.15 8.22 4.92
N LEU A 154 -12.24 8.25 5.68
CA LEU A 154 -12.73 7.10 6.42
C LEU A 154 -13.80 6.35 5.59
N LYS A 155 -13.41 5.24 4.98
CA LYS A 155 -14.28 4.40 4.14
C LYS A 155 -14.73 3.16 4.92
N VAL A 156 -15.86 3.27 5.61
CA VAL A 156 -16.37 2.20 6.50
C VAL A 156 -17.26 1.23 5.72
N VAL A 157 -16.88 -0.05 5.69
CA VAL A 157 -17.75 -1.13 5.22
C VAL A 157 -18.82 -1.41 6.29
N VAL A 158 -20.09 -1.24 5.93
CA VAL A 158 -21.23 -1.54 6.81
C VAL A 158 -21.86 -2.85 6.36
N THR A 159 -21.83 -3.86 7.23
CA THR A 159 -22.54 -5.13 7.05
C THR A 159 -23.76 -5.16 7.96
N ALA A 160 -24.76 -5.98 7.61
CA ALA A 160 -26.02 -6.07 8.36
C ALA A 160 -25.92 -6.91 9.66
N GLU A 161 -24.75 -7.46 10.00
CA GLU A 161 -24.58 -8.31 11.18
C GLU A 161 -23.95 -7.54 12.35
N ALA A 162 -24.62 -7.67 13.51
CA ALA A 162 -24.28 -7.07 14.79
C ALA A 162 -23.27 -7.91 15.58
#